data_AF-A0AAW0KRZ1-F1
#
_entry.id   AF-A0AAW0KRZ1-F1
#
_cell.length_a   1.000
_cell.length_b   1.000
_cell.length_c   1.000
_cell.angle_alpha   90.00
_cell.angle_beta   90.00
_cell.angle_gamma   90.00
#
_symmetry.space_group_name_H-M   'P 1'
#
loop_
_entity.id
_entity.type
_entity.pdbx_description
1 polymer ?
#
loop_
_entity_poly.entity_id
_entity_poly.type
_entity_poly.pdbx_seq_one_letter_code
_entity_poly.pdbx_strand_id
1 'polypeptide(L)'
;MLKSAGVPCEGKPHFSVREDGTCQEEGLIEKGKIWDMTRTKLFCAVLSLPVPPRSENPSRKEVNGEIRDNLAQKSIHKFLLVGYDKSGTSTIYKQAKIMHGIPFSEDERQTIKFSIQRKLFGYLAILLEGREQFEEESLLEKRKSCVIDRSGPSAAACEYAPFIEEMWKDAAIQATYNRRTELQMLPRVATYFLDRAVEISRTDYEPSDMDILYADGITSSNSPTCMKFSFPKSTQDDSLDPAYRHDSSLRYQLIRVHPRSLGEHYKWLDMFDDTYIVLFCVALTDYDEYSVDRNGVLTNKMLASKELFESIVTHPTFENKNFLLILNEFDLLVEKIEQVPLTHCEWFHDFKPFVGQNSPNSTNPSLAQRAFHYIGMKFKTLFRSLTMKKLFVSLVIGLENHTVDEALRYARENIMWDE
;
A
#
# COMPACT_ATOMS: atom_id res chain seq x y z
N MET A 1 36.70 -16.30 21.90
CA MET A 1 36.49 -17.01 20.61
C MET A 1 37.61 -17.99 20.28
N LEU A 2 38.88 -17.59 20.17
CA LEU A 2 39.97 -18.50 19.73
C LEU A 2 40.26 -19.69 20.68
N LYS A 3 40.27 -19.49 22.01
CA LYS A 3 40.36 -20.61 22.98
C LYS A 3 39.17 -21.58 22.88
N SER A 4 37.96 -21.05 22.66
CA SER A 4 36.73 -21.84 22.49
C SER A 4 36.69 -22.63 21.18
N ALA A 5 37.50 -22.22 20.18
CA ALA A 5 37.69 -22.93 18.92
C ALA A 5 38.76 -24.06 19.00
N GLY A 6 39.39 -24.28 20.16
CA GLY A 6 40.39 -25.33 20.35
C GLY A 6 41.81 -24.95 19.91
N VAL A 7 42.09 -23.66 19.70
CA VAL A 7 43.44 -23.18 19.44
C VAL A 7 44.22 -23.13 20.77
N PRO A 8 45.38 -23.80 20.89
CA PRO A 8 46.20 -23.71 22.08
C PRO A 8 46.76 -22.29 22.19
N CYS A 9 46.40 -21.58 23.26
CA CYS A 9 46.91 -20.25 23.56
C CYS A 9 47.70 -20.32 24.87
N GLU A 10 49.01 -20.56 24.78
CA GLU A 10 49.98 -20.29 25.85
C GLU A 10 50.69 -18.96 25.55
N GLY A 11 50.84 -18.11 26.57
CA GLY A 11 51.40 -16.74 26.41
C GLY A 11 50.38 -15.71 25.91
N LYS A 12 50.83 -14.46 25.67
CA LYS A 12 50.09 -13.41 24.96
C LYS A 12 50.56 -13.40 23.50
N PRO A 13 49.95 -14.15 22.57
CA PRO A 13 50.34 -14.09 21.16
C PRO A 13 49.51 -12.99 20.48
N HIS A 14 50.17 -12.18 19.64
CA HIS A 14 49.49 -11.30 18.70
C HIS A 14 49.09 -12.12 17.48
N PHE A 15 47.78 -12.24 17.24
CA PHE A 15 47.23 -12.87 16.05
C PHE A 15 46.75 -11.79 15.08
N SER A 16 47.06 -11.95 13.80
CA SER A 16 46.46 -11.15 12.72
C SER A 16 45.51 -12.04 11.92
N VAL A 17 44.34 -11.49 11.60
CA VAL A 17 43.32 -12.15 10.75
C VAL A 17 43.19 -11.31 9.48
N ARG A 18 43.44 -11.94 8.32
CA ARG A 18 43.26 -11.28 7.02
C ARG A 18 41.78 -11.31 6.61
N GLU A 19 41.40 -10.45 5.66
CA GLU A 19 40.01 -10.30 5.20
C GLU A 19 39.40 -11.59 4.64
N ASP A 20 40.23 -12.54 4.18
CA ASP A 20 39.81 -13.86 3.70
C ASP A 20 39.60 -14.91 4.83
N GLY A 21 39.77 -14.49 6.09
CA GLY A 21 39.59 -15.32 7.27
C GLY A 21 40.77 -16.22 7.63
N THR A 22 41.94 -16.04 6.98
CA THR A 22 43.17 -16.73 7.39
C THR A 22 43.73 -16.11 8.67
N CYS A 23 44.06 -16.96 9.64
CA CYS A 23 44.67 -16.55 10.90
C CYS A 23 46.14 -16.90 10.91
N GLN A 24 46.98 -15.90 11.20
CA GLN A 24 48.43 -16.09 11.32
C GLN A 24 48.90 -15.66 12.71
N GLU A 25 49.74 -16.51 13.30
CA GLU A 25 50.50 -16.22 14.51
C GLU A 25 51.89 -15.77 14.05
N GLU A 26 52.41 -14.63 14.55
CA GLU A 26 53.71 -14.11 14.11
C GLU A 26 54.82 -15.12 14.40
N GLY A 27 55.34 -15.76 13.34
CA GLY A 27 56.58 -16.51 13.39
C GLY A 27 56.59 -17.94 12.83
N LEU A 28 55.46 -18.62 12.58
CA LEU A 28 55.43 -19.96 11.92
C LEU A 28 54.01 -20.35 11.40
N ILE A 29 53.99 -21.12 10.30
CA ILE A 29 52.94 -21.85 9.55
C ILE A 29 51.46 -21.40 9.72
N GLU A 30 50.84 -21.05 8.57
CA GLU A 30 49.40 -20.76 8.43
C GLU A 30 48.51 -21.85 9.06
N LYS A 31 47.63 -21.47 10.00
CA LYS A 31 46.72 -22.41 10.71
C LYS A 31 45.36 -22.61 10.02
N GLY A 32 45.25 -22.27 8.73
CA GLY A 32 44.03 -22.44 7.93
C GLY A 32 42.95 -21.37 8.18
N LYS A 33 41.86 -21.45 7.41
CA LYS A 33 40.74 -20.48 7.45
C LYS A 33 39.85 -20.76 8.65
N ILE A 34 39.68 -19.77 9.54
CA ILE A 34 38.86 -19.89 10.76
C ILE A 34 37.40 -20.26 10.43
N TRP A 35 36.88 -19.77 9.31
CA TRP A 35 35.48 -19.96 8.88
C TRP A 35 35.19 -21.37 8.35
N ASP A 36 36.22 -22.11 7.95
CA ASP A 36 36.03 -23.50 7.49
C ASP A 36 36.02 -24.51 8.64
N MET A 37 36.40 -24.09 9.84
CA MET A 37 36.33 -24.94 11.03
C MET A 37 34.87 -25.19 11.45
N THR A 38 34.47 -26.45 11.52
CA THR A 38 33.10 -26.90 11.85
C THR A 38 32.59 -26.33 13.18
N ARG A 39 33.48 -26.14 14.17
CA ARG A 39 33.12 -25.54 15.47
C ARG A 39 32.72 -24.07 15.36
N THR A 40 33.39 -23.29 14.50
CA THR A 40 33.08 -21.88 14.27
C THR A 40 31.72 -21.72 13.59
N LYS A 41 31.38 -22.60 12.64
CA LYS A 41 30.07 -22.61 11.97
C LYS A 41 28.92 -22.89 12.93
N LEU A 42 29.09 -23.85 13.85
CA LEU A 42 28.10 -24.14 14.88
C LEU A 42 27.91 -22.95 15.83
N PHE A 43 29.00 -22.26 16.19
CA PHE A 43 28.95 -21.09 17.05
C PHE A 43 28.26 -19.88 16.38
N CYS A 44 28.51 -19.64 15.09
CA CYS A 44 27.83 -18.60 14.33
C CYS A 44 26.34 -18.89 14.15
N ALA A 45 25.94 -20.16 13.97
CA ALA A 45 24.53 -20.55 13.90
C ALA A 45 23.77 -20.34 15.22
N VAL A 46 24.41 -20.63 16.36
CA VAL A 46 23.81 -20.42 17.70
C VAL A 46 23.70 -18.93 18.06
N LEU A 47 24.61 -18.10 17.57
CA LEU A 47 24.64 -16.66 17.86
C LEU A 47 24.05 -15.79 16.74
N SER A 48 23.46 -16.38 15.70
CA SER A 48 22.90 -15.68 14.54
C SER A 48 23.88 -14.70 13.88
N LEU A 49 25.18 -15.04 13.84
CA LEU A 49 26.22 -14.22 13.23
C LEU A 49 26.35 -14.55 11.73
N PRO A 50 26.53 -13.55 10.85
CA PRO A 50 26.69 -13.77 9.42
C PRO A 50 27.99 -14.53 9.13
N VAL A 51 27.90 -15.63 8.38
CA VAL A 51 29.05 -16.42 7.92
C VAL A 51 29.35 -16.01 6.47
N PRO A 52 30.58 -15.59 6.14
CA PRO A 52 30.92 -15.19 4.77
C PRO A 52 30.84 -16.40 3.80
N PRO A 53 30.35 -16.18 2.56
CA PRO A 53 30.19 -17.25 1.58
C PRO A 53 31.54 -17.79 1.10
N ARG A 54 31.64 -19.12 0.93
CA ARG A 54 32.85 -19.83 0.46
C ARG A 54 33.21 -19.43 -0.98
N SER A 55 34.49 -19.16 -1.24
CA SER A 55 35.02 -19.10 -2.61
C SER A 55 35.50 -20.49 -3.04
N GLU A 56 34.76 -21.20 -3.90
CA GLU A 56 35.29 -22.39 -4.58
C GLU A 56 34.86 -22.44 -6.07
N ASN A 57 35.86 -22.69 -6.93
CA ASN A 57 35.74 -22.96 -8.36
C ASN A 57 35.19 -24.38 -8.63
N PRO A 58 34.55 -24.64 -9.79
CA PRO A 58 33.71 -25.81 -9.98
C PRO A 58 34.51 -27.02 -10.51
N SER A 59 34.37 -28.19 -9.87
CA SER A 59 34.68 -29.46 -10.53
C SER A 59 33.66 -30.55 -10.22
N ARG A 60 32.92 -30.90 -11.28
CA ARG A 60 32.26 -32.19 -11.61
C ARG A 60 32.19 -33.25 -10.50
N LYS A 61 30.98 -33.48 -9.96
CA LYS A 61 30.09 -34.63 -10.24
C LYS A 61 28.93 -34.64 -9.22
N GLU A 62 27.81 -35.20 -9.65
CA GLU A 62 26.54 -35.39 -8.90
C GLU A 62 25.59 -34.19 -8.86
N VAL A 63 25.17 -33.74 -10.06
CA VAL A 63 24.00 -32.86 -10.21
C VAL A 63 23.07 -33.45 -11.27
N ASN A 64 22.33 -34.50 -10.92
CA ASN A 64 21.24 -35.01 -11.78
C ASN A 64 19.92 -35.27 -11.03
N GLY A 65 19.91 -35.16 -9.69
CA GLY A 65 18.69 -35.26 -8.88
C GLY A 65 18.03 -33.91 -8.57
N GLU A 66 18.82 -32.85 -8.36
CA GLU A 66 18.33 -31.53 -7.89
C GLU A 66 18.04 -30.52 -9.03
N ILE A 67 18.37 -30.83 -10.28
CA ILE A 67 18.04 -29.96 -11.43
C ILE A 67 16.57 -30.10 -11.86
N ARG A 68 15.91 -31.23 -11.54
CA ARG A 68 14.50 -31.44 -11.97
C ARG A 68 13.49 -30.65 -11.15
N ASP A 69 13.78 -30.30 -9.90
CA ASP A 69 12.90 -29.44 -9.09
C ASP A 69 13.15 -27.94 -9.30
N ASN A 70 14.31 -27.55 -9.85
CA ASN A 70 14.58 -26.17 -10.24
C ASN A 70 13.97 -25.78 -11.61
N LEU A 71 13.57 -26.76 -12.42
CA LEU A 71 12.90 -26.53 -13.70
C LEU A 71 11.38 -26.23 -13.56
N ALA A 72 10.81 -26.41 -12.36
CA ALA A 72 9.41 -26.15 -12.06
C ALA A 72 9.17 -24.78 -11.39
N GLN A 73 10.20 -23.93 -11.28
CA GLN A 73 10.01 -22.51 -11.02
C GLN A 73 9.53 -21.84 -12.31
N LYS A 74 8.28 -22.10 -12.72
CA LYS A 74 7.58 -21.27 -13.72
C LYS A 74 7.81 -19.80 -13.36
N SER A 75 8.25 -19.01 -14.35
CA SER A 75 8.57 -17.59 -14.18
C SER A 75 7.45 -16.90 -13.40
N ILE A 76 7.80 -16.37 -12.23
CA ILE A 76 6.86 -15.58 -11.43
C ILE A 76 6.88 -14.17 -11.99
N HIS A 77 5.75 -13.72 -12.52
CA HIS A 77 5.59 -12.38 -13.05
C HIS A 77 5.29 -11.41 -11.91
N LYS A 78 6.25 -10.54 -11.60
CA LYS A 78 6.19 -9.61 -10.46
C LYS A 78 5.59 -8.27 -10.87
N PHE A 79 4.51 -7.85 -10.20
CA PHE A 79 3.84 -6.56 -10.38
C PHE A 79 4.20 -5.66 -9.19
N LEU A 80 4.70 -4.45 -9.45
CA LEU A 80 4.99 -3.47 -8.43
C LEU A 80 3.82 -2.49 -8.28
N LEU A 81 3.10 -2.52 -7.16
CA LEU A 81 2.06 -1.55 -6.84
C LEU A 81 2.62 -0.44 -5.95
N VAL A 82 2.61 0.77 -6.48
CA VAL A 82 3.14 1.98 -5.82
C VAL A 82 2.24 3.17 -6.12
N GLY A 83 2.22 4.16 -5.26
CA GLY A 83 1.41 5.36 -5.42
C GLY A 83 1.66 6.32 -4.27
N TYR A 84 1.17 7.55 -4.38
CA TYR A 84 1.29 8.52 -3.29
C TYR A 84 0.55 8.06 -2.03
N ASP A 85 0.83 8.70 -0.89
CA ASP A 85 0.17 8.36 0.36
C ASP A 85 -1.35 8.50 0.24
N LYS A 86 -2.09 7.50 0.72
CA LYS A 86 -3.56 7.38 0.60
C LYS A 86 -4.14 7.31 -0.83
N SER A 87 -3.34 7.04 -1.86
CA SER A 87 -3.82 6.85 -3.24
C SER A 87 -4.73 5.61 -3.48
N GLY A 88 -4.94 4.76 -2.47
CA GLY A 88 -5.72 3.52 -2.58
C GLY A 88 -4.92 2.23 -2.81
N THR A 89 -3.58 2.29 -2.86
CA THR A 89 -2.73 1.08 -3.05
C THR A 89 -3.01 -0.03 -2.03
N SER A 90 -3.26 0.31 -0.77
CA SER A 90 -3.58 -0.67 0.27
C SER A 90 -4.95 -1.31 0.05
N THR A 91 -5.93 -0.55 -0.45
CA THR A 91 -7.28 -1.04 -0.73
C THR A 91 -7.25 -1.99 -1.91
N ILE A 92 -6.59 -1.62 -3.00
CA ILE A 92 -6.38 -2.48 -4.18
C ILE A 92 -5.68 -3.79 -3.80
N TYR A 93 -4.62 -3.72 -2.99
CA TYR A 93 -3.91 -4.92 -2.54
C TYR A 93 -4.80 -5.84 -1.69
N LYS A 94 -5.59 -5.27 -0.77
CA LYS A 94 -6.55 -6.03 0.05
C LYS A 94 -7.66 -6.66 -0.78
N GLN A 95 -8.22 -5.91 -1.72
CA GLN A 95 -9.23 -6.39 -2.67
C GLN A 95 -8.69 -7.56 -3.50
N ALA A 96 -7.43 -7.46 -3.93
CA ALA A 96 -6.77 -8.51 -4.68
C ALA A 96 -6.52 -9.78 -3.83
N LYS A 97 -6.15 -9.64 -2.55
CA LYS A 97 -6.09 -10.78 -1.61
C LYS A 97 -7.44 -11.48 -1.49
N ILE A 98 -8.51 -10.72 -1.25
CA ILE A 98 -9.88 -11.24 -1.09
C ILE A 98 -10.34 -11.97 -2.36
N MET A 99 -10.21 -11.32 -3.52
CA MET A 99 -10.60 -11.86 -4.83
C MET A 99 -9.90 -13.18 -5.18
N HIS A 100 -8.61 -13.30 -4.86
CA HIS A 100 -7.84 -14.51 -5.14
C HIS A 100 -7.89 -15.54 -3.99
N GLY A 101 -8.74 -15.32 -2.99
CA GLY A 101 -8.89 -16.24 -1.85
C GLY A 101 -7.63 -16.39 -1.00
N ILE A 102 -6.78 -15.36 -0.96
CA ILE A 102 -5.52 -15.35 -0.21
C ILE A 102 -5.82 -14.81 1.20
N PRO A 103 -5.67 -15.63 2.26
CA PRO A 103 -6.00 -15.19 3.60
C PRO A 103 -5.06 -14.07 4.10
N PHE A 104 -5.60 -13.21 4.95
CA PHE A 104 -4.79 -12.31 5.77
C PHE A 104 -4.14 -13.10 6.89
N SER A 105 -2.87 -12.82 7.19
CA SER A 105 -2.21 -13.41 8.34
C SER A 105 -2.84 -12.93 9.64
N GLU A 106 -2.64 -13.66 10.74
CA GLU A 106 -3.14 -13.25 12.06
C GLU A 106 -2.61 -11.86 12.45
N ASP A 107 -1.34 -11.58 12.17
CA ASP A 107 -0.73 -10.27 12.41
C ASP A 107 -1.37 -9.15 11.58
N GLU A 108 -1.68 -9.41 10.30
CA GLU A 108 -2.39 -8.46 9.42
C GLU A 108 -3.80 -8.20 9.96
N ARG A 109 -4.56 -9.26 10.28
CA ARG A 109 -5.92 -9.16 10.83
C ARG A 109 -5.94 -8.37 12.13
N GLN A 110 -5.03 -8.68 13.04
CA GLN A 110 -4.96 -8.02 14.33
C GLN A 110 -4.55 -6.55 14.20
N THR A 111 -3.59 -6.23 13.33
CA THR A 111 -3.22 -4.85 13.01
C THR A 111 -4.42 -4.07 12.44
N ILE A 112 -5.16 -4.67 11.50
CA ILE A 112 -6.34 -4.07 10.89
C ILE A 112 -7.44 -3.86 11.93
N LYS A 113 -7.73 -4.86 12.77
CA LYS A 113 -8.69 -4.79 13.88
C LYS A 113 -8.39 -3.61 14.81
N PHE A 114 -7.14 -3.50 15.27
CA PHE A 114 -6.72 -2.38 16.11
C PHE A 114 -6.81 -1.03 15.39
N SER A 115 -6.48 -0.98 14.10
CA SER A 115 -6.60 0.24 13.29
C SER A 115 -8.06 0.71 13.21
N ILE A 116 -9.00 -0.21 12.96
CA ILE A 116 -10.44 0.06 12.90
C ILE A 116 -10.95 0.57 14.25
N GLN A 117 -10.66 -0.14 15.34
CA GLN A 117 -11.11 0.26 16.68
C GLN A 117 -10.56 1.62 17.08
N ARG A 118 -9.26 1.87 16.86
CA ARG A 118 -8.64 3.18 17.12
C ARG A 118 -9.30 4.30 16.33
N LYS A 119 -9.61 4.08 15.05
CA LYS A 119 -10.33 5.04 14.21
C LYS A 119 -11.73 5.29 14.73
N LEU A 120 -12.46 4.24 15.09
CA LEU A 120 -13.81 4.34 15.65
C LEU A 120 -13.81 5.25 16.89
N PHE A 121 -12.90 5.02 17.84
CA PHE A 121 -12.80 5.90 19.02
C PHE A 121 -12.45 7.35 18.66
N GLY A 122 -11.62 7.56 17.64
CA GLY A 122 -11.38 8.90 17.09
C GLY A 122 -12.64 9.55 16.52
N TYR A 123 -13.46 8.80 15.79
CA TYR A 123 -14.73 9.29 15.24
C TYR A 123 -15.74 9.61 16.33
N LEU A 124 -15.82 8.76 17.37
CA LEU A 124 -16.68 9.00 18.53
C LEU A 124 -16.24 10.24 19.32
N ALA A 125 -14.93 10.48 19.45
CA ALA A 125 -14.42 11.71 20.05
C ALA A 125 -14.83 12.96 19.26
N ILE A 126 -14.74 12.92 17.93
CA ILE A 126 -15.21 14.02 17.06
C ILE A 126 -16.72 14.26 17.23
N LEU A 127 -17.53 13.20 17.37
CA LEU A 127 -18.96 13.34 17.64
C LEU A 127 -19.23 13.97 19.01
N LEU A 128 -18.45 13.61 20.04
CA LEU A 128 -18.58 14.21 21.37
C LEU A 128 -18.21 15.70 21.37
N GLU A 129 -17.14 16.07 20.66
CA GLU A 129 -16.75 17.46 20.46
C GLU A 129 -17.80 18.24 19.66
N GLY A 130 -18.33 17.65 18.58
CA GLY A 130 -19.41 18.23 17.79
C GLY A 130 -20.70 18.43 18.59
N ARG A 131 -21.00 17.54 19.55
CA ARG A 131 -22.11 17.71 20.49
C ARG A 131 -21.91 18.96 21.36
N GLU A 132 -20.72 19.16 21.91
CA GLU A 132 -20.40 20.35 22.71
C GLU A 132 -20.55 21.62 21.88
N GLN A 133 -20.04 21.62 20.63
CA GLN A 133 -20.19 22.74 19.70
C GLN A 133 -21.66 23.05 19.39
N PHE A 134 -22.47 22.04 19.08
CA PHE A 134 -23.90 22.25 18.77
C PHE A 134 -24.72 22.64 20.01
N GLU A 135 -24.34 22.15 21.19
CA GLU A 135 -24.90 22.63 22.45
C GLU A 135 -24.55 24.10 22.67
N GLU A 136 -23.29 24.52 22.42
CA GLU A 136 -22.88 25.92 22.51
C GLU A 136 -23.62 26.80 21.47
N GLU A 137 -23.77 26.38 20.22
CA GLU A 137 -24.57 27.08 19.20
C GLU A 137 -26.03 27.26 19.64
N SER A 138 -26.68 26.19 20.12
CA SER A 138 -28.05 26.25 20.64
C SER A 138 -28.15 27.14 21.89
N LEU A 139 -27.11 27.12 22.73
CA LEU A 139 -27.02 27.96 23.92
C LEU A 139 -26.70 29.41 23.56
N LEU A 140 -25.99 29.72 22.47
CA LEU A 140 -25.75 31.07 21.98
C LEU A 140 -27.02 31.67 21.35
N GLU A 141 -27.83 30.86 20.68
CA GLU A 141 -29.19 31.26 20.28
C GLU A 141 -30.10 31.53 21.49
N LYS A 142 -29.91 30.79 22.60
CA LYS A 142 -30.70 30.93 23.84
C LYS A 142 -30.11 31.94 24.84
N ARG A 143 -28.81 32.26 24.79
CA ARG A 143 -28.11 33.17 25.71
C ARG A 143 -28.24 34.62 25.23
N LYS A 144 -29.50 35.06 25.18
CA LYS A 144 -29.94 36.32 25.79
C LYS A 144 -30.09 36.22 27.32
N SER A 145 -29.69 35.12 27.97
CA SER A 145 -29.52 35.05 29.43
C SER A 145 -28.56 33.95 29.91
N CYS A 146 -27.44 34.39 30.48
CA CYS A 146 -26.52 33.82 31.49
C CYS A 146 -25.96 32.36 31.48
N VAL A 147 -24.84 32.24 32.21
CA VAL A 147 -23.72 31.28 32.13
C VAL A 147 -23.71 30.32 33.34
N ILE A 148 -23.11 29.11 33.20
CA ILE A 148 -22.12 28.47 34.12
C ILE A 148 -21.69 27.07 33.62
N ASP A 149 -20.46 26.74 34.03
CA ASP A 149 -19.40 25.75 33.73
C ASP A 149 -19.60 24.28 34.22
N ARG A 150 -18.85 23.31 33.66
CA ARG A 150 -18.74 21.91 34.14
C ARG A 150 -17.33 21.30 33.96
N SER A 151 -16.95 20.48 34.94
CA SER A 151 -15.77 19.61 34.94
C SER A 151 -16.11 18.14 34.65
N GLY A 152 -15.17 17.37 34.09
CA GLY A 152 -15.30 15.94 33.79
C GLY A 152 -14.26 15.06 34.51
N PRO A 153 -14.48 13.73 34.64
CA PRO A 153 -13.46 12.80 35.13
C PRO A 153 -12.92 11.81 34.07
N SER A 154 -11.69 11.36 34.37
CA SER A 154 -10.75 10.53 33.62
C SER A 154 -11.06 9.02 33.66
N ALA A 155 -10.50 8.30 32.68
CA ALA A 155 -10.77 6.92 32.30
C ALA A 155 -9.92 5.85 33.03
N ALA A 156 -10.51 4.67 33.23
CA ALA A 156 -9.82 3.40 33.42
C ALA A 156 -10.56 2.27 32.65
N ALA A 157 -9.79 1.30 32.17
CA ALA A 157 -10.18 0.24 31.24
C ALA A 157 -11.45 -0.51 31.65
N CYS A 158 -12.53 -0.29 30.89
CA CYS A 158 -13.76 -1.06 30.93
C CYS A 158 -13.97 -1.72 29.56
N GLU A 159 -14.75 -2.80 29.51
CA GLU A 159 -15.36 -3.24 28.25
C GLU A 159 -16.08 -2.02 27.65
N TYR A 160 -15.59 -1.53 26.51
CA TYR A 160 -16.12 -0.29 25.94
C TYR A 160 -17.51 -0.51 25.33
N ALA A 161 -17.85 -1.73 24.91
CA ALA A 161 -19.11 -2.01 24.22
C ALA A 161 -20.38 -1.57 24.99
N PRO A 162 -20.56 -1.89 26.29
CA PRO A 162 -21.72 -1.38 27.05
C PRO A 162 -21.77 0.15 27.14
N PHE A 163 -20.62 0.80 27.33
CA PHE A 163 -20.54 2.27 27.40
C PHE A 163 -20.84 2.91 26.04
N ILE A 164 -20.26 2.37 24.96
CA ILE A 164 -20.53 2.82 23.60
C ILE A 164 -21.99 2.58 23.23
N GLU A 165 -22.60 1.48 23.67
CA GLU A 165 -24.02 1.21 23.47
C GLU A 165 -24.92 2.21 24.19
N GLU A 166 -24.62 2.54 25.44
CA GLU A 166 -25.34 3.58 26.19
C GLU A 166 -25.18 4.96 25.53
N MET A 167 -23.94 5.34 25.19
CA MET A 167 -23.63 6.60 24.51
C MET A 167 -24.30 6.68 23.13
N TRP A 168 -24.32 5.60 22.36
CA TRP A 168 -24.93 5.57 21.04
C TRP A 168 -26.47 5.69 21.10
N LYS A 169 -27.10 5.27 22.21
CA LYS A 169 -28.53 5.46 22.45
C LYS A 169 -28.90 6.87 22.90
N ASP A 170 -27.93 7.70 23.28
CA ASP A 170 -28.18 9.08 23.72
C ASP A 170 -28.76 9.94 22.57
N ALA A 171 -29.86 10.62 22.86
CA ALA A 171 -30.59 11.41 21.87
C ALA A 171 -29.78 12.61 21.35
N ALA A 172 -28.92 13.22 22.17
CA ALA A 172 -28.06 14.33 21.75
C ALA A 172 -26.94 13.81 20.83
N ILE A 173 -26.36 12.64 21.13
CA ILE A 173 -25.37 12.00 20.25
C ILE A 173 -25.98 11.66 18.89
N GLN A 174 -27.19 11.07 18.87
CA GLN A 174 -27.91 10.80 17.62
C GLN A 174 -28.26 12.08 16.85
N ALA A 175 -28.63 13.17 17.53
CA ALA A 175 -28.85 14.46 16.90
C ALA A 175 -27.58 15.03 16.25
N THR A 176 -26.43 14.95 16.94
CA THR A 176 -25.12 15.33 16.38
C THR A 176 -24.75 14.45 15.19
N TYR A 177 -24.96 13.13 15.28
CA TYR A 177 -24.68 12.19 14.19
C TYR A 177 -25.54 12.46 12.95
N ASN A 178 -26.80 12.89 13.12
CA ASN A 178 -27.65 13.30 12.01
C ASN A 178 -27.13 14.55 11.29
N ARG A 179 -26.39 15.40 11.99
CA ARG A 179 -25.69 16.59 11.47
C ARG A 179 -24.22 16.33 11.12
N ARG A 180 -23.79 15.07 11.05
CA ARG A 180 -22.37 14.68 10.85
C ARG A 180 -21.69 15.31 9.63
N THR A 181 -22.44 15.66 8.59
CA THR A 181 -21.91 16.33 7.40
C THR A 181 -21.41 17.75 7.67
N GLU A 182 -21.84 18.36 8.77
CA GLU A 182 -21.37 19.68 9.23
C GLU A 182 -20.04 19.57 10.00
N LEU A 183 -19.66 18.36 10.44
CA LEU A 183 -18.42 18.13 11.19
C LEU A 183 -17.23 17.97 10.24
N GLN A 184 -16.51 19.07 10.00
CA GLN A 184 -15.38 19.11 9.05
C GLN A 184 -14.30 18.06 9.31
N MET A 185 -14.06 17.71 10.58
CA MET A 185 -13.03 16.74 10.98
C MET A 185 -13.46 15.28 10.82
N LEU A 186 -14.75 15.01 10.59
CA LEU A 186 -15.26 13.65 10.49
C LEU A 186 -15.15 13.16 9.03
N PRO A 187 -14.27 12.20 8.73
CA PRO A 187 -14.14 11.71 7.37
C PRO A 187 -15.39 10.92 6.96
N ARG A 188 -15.72 10.91 5.66
CA ARG A 188 -16.92 10.24 5.14
C ARG A 188 -17.02 8.76 5.53
N VAL A 189 -15.89 8.05 5.49
CA VAL A 189 -15.77 6.64 5.89
C VAL A 189 -16.16 6.39 7.35
N ALA A 190 -16.16 7.42 8.20
CA ALA A 190 -16.57 7.29 9.60
C ALA A 190 -18.01 6.78 9.72
N THR A 191 -18.91 7.17 8.80
CA THR A 191 -20.31 6.70 8.77
C THR A 191 -20.38 5.17 8.82
N TYR A 192 -19.60 4.50 7.97
CA TYR A 192 -19.56 3.04 7.90
C TYR A 192 -19.19 2.37 9.23
N PHE A 193 -18.21 2.93 9.94
CA PHE A 193 -17.77 2.38 11.24
C PHE A 193 -18.67 2.81 12.39
N LEU A 194 -19.18 4.04 12.37
CA LEU A 194 -20.06 4.58 13.41
C LEU A 194 -21.42 3.86 13.46
N ASP A 195 -21.99 3.52 12.30
CA ASP A 195 -23.21 2.71 12.23
C ASP A 195 -23.06 1.32 12.88
N ARG A 196 -21.82 0.85 13.03
CA ARG A 196 -21.44 -0.43 13.65
C ARG A 196 -20.61 -0.26 14.92
N ALA A 197 -20.67 0.92 15.56
CA ALA A 197 -19.81 1.27 16.70
C ALA A 197 -19.91 0.25 17.84
N VAL A 198 -21.11 -0.22 18.15
CA VAL A 198 -21.35 -1.20 19.22
C VAL A 198 -20.72 -2.55 18.87
N GLU A 199 -20.90 -3.05 17.64
CA GLU A 199 -20.34 -4.31 17.16
C GLU A 199 -18.81 -4.28 17.20
N ILE A 200 -18.20 -3.23 16.64
CA ILE A 200 -16.74 -3.07 16.55
C ILE A 200 -16.07 -2.94 17.93
N SER A 201 -16.80 -2.41 18.92
CA SER A 201 -16.30 -2.23 20.28
C SER A 201 -16.30 -3.51 21.12
N ARG A 202 -16.86 -4.61 20.61
CA ARG A 202 -16.89 -5.89 21.33
C ARG A 202 -15.51 -6.55 21.32
N THR A 203 -15.26 -7.37 22.34
CA THR A 203 -13.99 -8.12 22.49
C THR A 203 -13.86 -9.24 21.45
N ASP A 204 -14.99 -9.83 21.06
CA ASP A 204 -15.13 -10.89 20.06
C ASP A 204 -15.23 -10.36 18.61
N TYR A 205 -15.11 -9.04 18.40
CA TYR A 205 -15.18 -8.44 17.08
C TYR A 205 -14.10 -8.98 16.13
N GLU A 206 -14.51 -9.52 14.99
CA GLU A 206 -13.61 -9.92 13.92
C GLU A 206 -13.93 -9.13 12.65
N PRO A 207 -12.94 -8.41 12.06
CA PRO A 207 -13.18 -7.62 10.86
C PRO A 207 -13.70 -8.47 9.70
N SER A 208 -14.82 -8.03 9.11
CA SER A 208 -15.29 -8.56 7.82
C SER A 208 -14.38 -8.12 6.68
N ASP A 209 -14.54 -8.73 5.50
CA ASP A 209 -13.81 -8.31 4.28
C ASP A 209 -14.07 -6.83 3.95
N MET A 210 -15.28 -6.33 4.15
CA MET A 210 -15.60 -4.91 3.97
C MET A 210 -14.90 -4.03 5.01
N ASP A 211 -14.80 -4.47 6.27
CA ASP A 211 -14.06 -3.76 7.30
C ASP A 211 -12.57 -3.65 6.95
N ILE A 212 -12.02 -4.74 6.44
CA ILE A 212 -10.64 -4.81 5.97
C ILE A 212 -10.42 -3.84 4.82
N LEU A 213 -11.34 -3.77 3.85
CA LEU A 213 -11.26 -2.85 2.71
C LEU A 213 -11.30 -1.37 3.14
N TYR A 214 -12.20 -1.00 4.05
CA TYR A 214 -12.32 0.38 4.56
C TYR A 214 -11.22 0.79 5.54
N ALA A 215 -10.52 -0.16 6.16
CA ALA A 215 -9.41 0.15 7.05
C ALA A 215 -8.24 0.83 6.29
N ASP A 216 -7.49 1.71 6.95
CA ASP A 216 -6.24 2.22 6.36
C ASP A 216 -5.11 1.23 6.67
N GLY A 217 -4.25 1.00 5.68
CA GLY A 217 -3.07 0.17 5.84
C GLY A 217 -3.37 -1.33 5.85
N ILE A 218 -2.30 -2.12 6.03
CA ILE A 218 -2.30 -3.59 6.05
C ILE A 218 -1.42 -4.08 7.20
N THR A 219 -0.20 -3.55 7.29
CA THR A 219 0.79 -3.84 8.33
C THR A 219 1.11 -2.60 9.14
N SER A 220 1.58 -2.79 10.38
CA SER A 220 2.04 -1.70 11.26
C SER A 220 3.34 -1.07 10.75
N SER A 221 4.17 -1.87 10.07
CA SER A 221 5.34 -1.39 9.34
C SER A 221 4.93 -0.91 7.95
N ASN A 222 5.54 0.18 7.48
CA ASN A 222 5.45 0.61 6.07
C ASN A 222 6.25 -0.30 5.13
N SER A 223 6.58 -1.53 5.55
CA SER A 223 7.38 -2.47 4.79
C SER A 223 6.67 -2.92 3.51
N PRO A 224 7.44 -3.34 2.49
CA PRO A 224 6.87 -4.01 1.32
C PRO A 224 6.05 -5.22 1.75
N THR A 225 4.87 -5.37 1.15
CA THR A 225 3.99 -6.53 1.34
C THR A 225 3.84 -7.24 0.00
N CYS A 226 3.77 -8.57 0.01
CA CYS A 226 3.59 -9.30 -1.23
C CYS A 226 2.61 -10.47 -1.10
N MET A 227 1.91 -10.73 -2.19
CA MET A 227 1.02 -11.87 -2.34
C MET A 227 1.29 -12.57 -3.66
N LYS A 228 1.13 -13.89 -3.71
CA LYS A 228 1.26 -14.69 -4.93
C LYS A 228 -0.11 -15.18 -5.35
N PHE A 229 -0.43 -15.06 -6.63
CA PHE A 229 -1.74 -15.39 -7.17
C PHE A 229 -1.64 -15.96 -8.59
N SER A 230 -2.74 -16.52 -9.07
CA SER A 230 -2.92 -16.97 -10.45
C SER A 230 -4.29 -16.51 -10.94
N PHE A 231 -4.38 -16.09 -12.20
CA PHE A 231 -5.69 -15.78 -12.78
C PHE A 231 -6.47 -17.08 -13.01
N PRO A 232 -7.79 -17.11 -12.69
CA PRO A 232 -8.63 -18.25 -13.02
C PRO A 232 -8.68 -18.45 -14.54
N LYS A 233 -8.87 -19.71 -14.95
CA LYS A 233 -9.06 -20.06 -16.37
C LYS A 233 -10.31 -19.34 -16.88
N SER A 234 -10.18 -18.55 -17.95
CA SER A 234 -11.37 -18.02 -18.61
C SER A 234 -12.03 -19.16 -19.40
N THR A 235 -13.36 -19.24 -19.38
CA THR A 235 -14.10 -20.18 -20.23
C THR A 235 -14.05 -19.81 -21.72
N GLN A 236 -13.60 -18.59 -22.04
CA GLN A 236 -13.38 -18.13 -23.42
C GLN A 236 -12.05 -18.63 -24.02
N ASP A 237 -11.05 -18.95 -23.18
CA ASP A 237 -9.74 -19.50 -23.61
C ASP A 237 -9.83 -20.87 -24.29
N ASP A 238 -10.87 -21.66 -24.02
CA ASP A 238 -11.05 -22.97 -24.66
C ASP A 238 -11.39 -22.86 -26.16
N SER A 239 -11.91 -21.69 -26.60
CA SER A 239 -12.28 -21.41 -28.00
C SER A 239 -11.15 -20.78 -28.84
N LEU A 240 -10.04 -20.38 -28.20
CA LEU A 240 -8.89 -19.77 -28.87
C LEU A 240 -7.90 -20.83 -29.38
N ASP A 241 -7.30 -20.53 -30.53
CA ASP A 241 -6.21 -21.29 -31.18
C ASP A 241 -5.10 -21.60 -30.15
N PRO A 242 -4.47 -22.80 -30.11
CA PRO A 242 -3.49 -23.16 -29.09
C PRO A 242 -2.29 -22.19 -28.95
N ALA A 243 -2.03 -21.37 -29.97
CA ALA A 243 -1.00 -20.32 -29.93
C ALA A 243 -1.38 -19.09 -29.07
N TYR A 244 -2.68 -18.87 -28.80
CA TYR A 244 -3.19 -17.74 -27.98
C TYR A 244 -3.76 -18.18 -26.64
N ARG A 245 -3.70 -19.47 -26.31
CA ARG A 245 -4.15 -19.97 -25.01
C ARG A 245 -3.27 -19.39 -23.91
N HIS A 246 -3.86 -18.64 -23.00
CA HIS A 246 -3.16 -18.17 -21.82
C HIS A 246 -2.72 -19.36 -20.97
N ASP A 247 -1.42 -19.47 -20.68
CA ASP A 247 -0.90 -20.52 -19.81
C ASP A 247 -1.43 -20.30 -18.39
N SER A 248 -2.47 -21.04 -18.03
CA SER A 248 -3.17 -20.94 -16.74
C SER A 248 -2.30 -21.33 -15.54
N SER A 249 -1.06 -21.73 -15.79
CA SER A 249 -0.07 -22.07 -14.78
C SER A 249 0.91 -20.93 -14.47
N LEU A 250 0.81 -19.80 -15.18
CA LEU A 250 1.57 -18.61 -14.87
C LEU A 250 1.22 -18.12 -13.47
N ARG A 251 2.27 -17.90 -12.67
CA ARG A 251 2.15 -17.37 -11.32
C ARG A 251 2.54 -15.91 -11.33
N TYR A 252 1.79 -15.11 -10.60
CA TYR A 252 2.00 -13.69 -10.44
C TYR A 252 2.33 -13.38 -8.99
N GLN A 253 3.06 -12.30 -8.77
CA GLN A 253 3.33 -11.77 -7.44
C GLN A 253 3.02 -10.27 -7.44
N LEU A 254 2.05 -9.86 -6.64
CA LEU A 254 1.78 -8.43 -6.41
C LEU A 254 2.63 -7.98 -5.22
N ILE A 255 3.48 -6.98 -5.43
CA ILE A 255 4.33 -6.38 -4.41
C ILE A 255 3.85 -4.95 -4.18
N ARG A 256 3.29 -4.66 -3.00
CA ARG A 256 2.87 -3.31 -2.63
C ARG A 256 3.96 -2.65 -1.80
N VAL A 257 4.33 -1.43 -2.21
CA VAL A 257 5.36 -0.63 -1.54
C VAL A 257 4.78 0.71 -1.11
N HIS A 258 5.08 1.12 0.12
CA HIS A 258 4.68 2.44 0.61
C HIS A 258 5.72 3.47 0.15
N PRO A 259 5.35 4.66 -0.38
CA PRO A 259 6.33 5.65 -0.84
C PRO A 259 7.34 6.05 0.26
N ARG A 260 6.88 6.18 1.51
CA ARG A 260 7.72 6.45 2.69
C ARG A 260 8.78 5.37 2.97
N SER A 261 8.61 4.15 2.47
CA SER A 261 9.60 3.08 2.61
C SER A 261 10.60 3.03 1.48
N LEU A 262 10.55 3.93 0.49
CA LEU A 262 11.52 3.94 -0.61
C LEU A 262 12.86 4.60 -0.23
N GLY A 263 12.94 5.18 0.97
CA GLY A 263 14.09 5.94 1.44
C GLY A 263 14.18 7.33 0.81
N GLU A 264 15.11 8.14 1.29
CA GLU A 264 15.43 9.42 0.66
C GLU A 264 15.92 9.18 -0.78
N HIS A 265 15.41 9.98 -1.71
CA HIS A 265 15.71 9.88 -3.15
C HIS A 265 15.36 8.52 -3.78
N TYR A 266 14.47 7.73 -3.17
CA TYR A 266 13.94 6.50 -3.74
C TYR A 266 14.97 5.40 -4.03
N LYS A 267 16.11 5.39 -3.34
CA LYS A 267 17.21 4.42 -3.53
C LYS A 267 16.78 2.96 -3.41
N TRP A 268 15.71 2.66 -2.69
CA TRP A 268 15.25 1.27 -2.52
C TRP A 268 14.47 0.76 -3.75
N LEU A 269 14.25 1.59 -4.77
CA LEU A 269 13.68 1.15 -6.04
C LEU A 269 14.56 0.09 -6.75
N ASP A 270 15.88 0.13 -6.54
CA ASP A 270 16.83 -0.87 -7.07
C ASP A 270 16.51 -2.31 -6.66
N MET A 271 15.79 -2.51 -5.55
CA MET A 271 15.38 -3.83 -5.08
C MET A 271 14.24 -4.47 -5.89
N PHE A 272 13.67 -3.72 -6.85
CA PHE A 272 12.52 -4.12 -7.65
C PHE A 272 12.86 -4.21 -9.15
N ASP A 273 14.14 -4.40 -9.49
CA ASP A 273 14.64 -4.58 -10.86
C ASP A 273 14.03 -5.80 -11.58
N ASP A 274 13.64 -6.82 -10.83
CA ASP A 274 13.01 -8.05 -11.31
C ASP A 274 11.49 -7.95 -11.53
N THR A 275 10.91 -6.76 -11.36
CA THR A 275 9.51 -6.51 -11.66
C THR A 275 9.27 -6.38 -13.16
N TYR A 276 8.13 -6.87 -13.64
CA TYR A 276 7.77 -6.83 -15.06
C TYR A 276 7.02 -5.55 -15.41
N ILE A 277 6.12 -5.14 -14.51
CA ILE A 277 5.27 -3.96 -14.68
C ILE A 277 5.15 -3.19 -13.37
N VAL A 278 5.13 -1.86 -13.49
CA VAL A 278 4.83 -0.93 -12.41
C VAL A 278 3.37 -0.49 -12.54
N LEU A 279 2.57 -0.80 -11.52
CA LEU A 279 1.21 -0.32 -11.33
C LEU A 279 1.26 0.95 -10.47
N PHE A 280 1.19 2.10 -11.12
CA PHE A 280 1.24 3.39 -10.42
C PHE A 280 -0.18 3.88 -10.11
N CYS A 281 -0.51 4.00 -8.83
CA CYS A 281 -1.85 4.36 -8.35
C CYS A 281 -1.93 5.85 -7.98
N VAL A 282 -3.00 6.51 -8.45
CA VAL A 282 -3.33 7.91 -8.16
C VAL A 282 -4.79 7.98 -7.73
N ALA A 283 -5.08 8.64 -6.61
CA ALA A 283 -6.46 8.94 -6.24
C ALA A 283 -6.95 10.14 -7.07
N LEU A 284 -8.08 9.98 -7.75
CA LEU A 284 -8.66 11.03 -8.58
C LEU A 284 -9.12 12.25 -7.79
N THR A 285 -9.35 12.09 -6.48
CA THR A 285 -9.79 13.10 -5.51
C THR A 285 -8.66 13.98 -5.00
N ASP A 286 -7.39 13.63 -5.23
CA ASP A 286 -6.22 14.33 -4.70
C ASP A 286 -6.02 15.75 -5.28
N TYR A 287 -6.79 16.15 -6.30
CA TYR A 287 -6.62 17.42 -7.02
C TYR A 287 -6.85 18.66 -6.17
N ASP A 288 -7.65 18.57 -5.12
CA ASP A 288 -7.91 19.64 -4.14
C ASP A 288 -7.59 19.21 -2.71
N GLU A 289 -6.92 18.07 -2.53
CA GLU A 289 -6.44 17.62 -1.23
C GLU A 289 -4.99 18.06 -0.98
N TYR A 290 -4.68 18.29 0.29
CA TYR A 290 -3.36 18.74 0.70
C TYR A 290 -2.80 17.84 1.80
N SER A 291 -1.47 17.73 1.81
CA SER A 291 -0.71 17.09 2.87
C SER A 291 0.37 18.04 3.36
N VAL A 292 0.68 17.97 4.65
CA VAL A 292 1.79 18.71 5.22
C VAL A 292 3.04 17.82 5.16
N ASP A 293 4.10 18.32 4.52
CA ASP A 293 5.37 17.61 4.46
C ASP A 293 6.13 17.63 5.80
N ARG A 294 7.32 17.04 5.86
CA ARG A 294 8.16 17.02 7.08
C ARG A 294 8.61 18.42 7.52
N ASN A 295 8.60 19.39 6.62
CA ASN A 295 9.04 20.75 6.83
C ASN A 295 7.88 21.69 7.19
N GLY A 296 6.65 21.17 7.30
CA GLY A 296 5.46 21.96 7.58
C GLY A 296 4.86 22.66 6.35
N VAL A 297 5.36 22.36 5.14
CA VAL A 297 4.88 22.95 3.90
C VAL A 297 3.62 22.21 3.45
N LEU A 298 2.58 22.98 3.15
CA LEU A 298 1.34 22.46 2.60
C LEU A 298 1.49 22.19 1.10
N THR A 299 1.38 20.93 0.69
CA THR A 299 1.54 20.51 -0.71
C THR A 299 0.26 19.84 -1.19
N ASN A 300 -0.20 20.22 -2.38
CA ASN A 300 -1.32 19.56 -3.04
C ASN A 300 -0.95 18.09 -3.37
N LYS A 301 -1.79 17.14 -2.98
CA LYS A 301 -1.49 15.71 -3.10
C LYS A 301 -1.36 15.25 -4.55
N MET A 302 -2.15 15.80 -5.49
CA MET A 302 -2.02 15.48 -6.91
C MET A 302 -0.67 15.93 -7.47
N LEU A 303 -0.17 17.10 -7.05
CA LEU A 303 1.18 17.56 -7.42
C LEU A 303 2.27 16.68 -6.81
N ALA A 304 2.13 16.32 -5.53
CA ALA A 304 3.08 15.40 -4.88
C ALA A 304 3.07 14.00 -5.54
N SER A 305 1.90 13.52 -5.98
CA SER A 305 1.76 12.27 -6.72
C SER A 305 2.38 12.36 -8.12
N LYS A 306 2.29 13.53 -8.78
CA LYS A 306 2.97 13.79 -10.05
C LYS A 306 4.49 13.74 -9.88
N GLU A 307 5.05 14.41 -8.87
CA GLU A 307 6.49 14.39 -8.58
C GLU A 307 7.00 12.98 -8.27
N LEU A 308 6.23 12.21 -7.49
CA LEU A 308 6.53 10.80 -7.23
C LEU A 308 6.51 9.98 -8.53
N PHE A 309 5.53 10.20 -9.40
CA PHE A 309 5.44 9.52 -10.69
C PHE A 309 6.67 9.82 -11.57
N GLU A 310 7.06 11.09 -11.69
CA GLU A 310 8.26 11.50 -12.43
C GLU A 310 9.52 10.83 -11.88
N SER A 311 9.66 10.80 -10.55
CA SER A 311 10.79 10.17 -9.87
C SER A 311 10.90 8.67 -10.12
N ILE A 312 9.77 7.95 -10.15
CA ILE A 312 9.76 6.50 -10.42
C ILE A 312 10.00 6.23 -11.91
N VAL A 313 9.34 6.97 -12.79
CA VAL A 313 9.45 6.77 -14.26
C VAL A 313 10.87 7.05 -14.76
N THR A 314 11.56 8.04 -14.18
CA THR A 314 12.94 8.40 -14.56
C THR A 314 14.01 7.56 -13.86
N HIS A 315 13.63 6.66 -12.95
CA HIS A 315 14.58 5.84 -12.22
C HIS A 315 15.23 4.80 -13.15
N PRO A 316 16.58 4.64 -13.15
CA PRO A 316 17.28 3.73 -14.05
C PRO A 316 16.77 2.28 -14.02
N THR A 317 16.36 1.79 -12.84
CA THR A 317 15.77 0.46 -12.64
C THR A 317 14.56 0.19 -13.54
N PHE A 318 13.79 1.23 -13.90
CA PHE A 318 12.53 1.10 -14.63
C PHE A 318 12.59 1.57 -16.08
N GLU A 319 13.76 1.93 -16.61
CA GLU A 319 13.92 2.48 -17.97
C GLU A 319 13.26 1.58 -19.04
N ASN A 320 13.36 0.26 -18.89
CA ASN A 320 12.81 -0.74 -19.81
C ASN A 320 11.58 -1.49 -19.28
N LYS A 321 10.93 -0.97 -18.24
CA LYS A 321 9.76 -1.62 -17.63
C LYS A 321 8.46 -1.01 -18.14
N ASN A 322 7.39 -1.82 -18.10
CA ASN A 322 6.06 -1.37 -18.44
C ASN A 322 5.41 -0.62 -17.27
N PHE A 323 4.51 0.31 -17.61
CA PHE A 323 3.75 1.08 -16.65
C PHE A 323 2.25 1.00 -16.97
N LEU A 324 1.47 0.70 -15.94
CA LEU A 324 0.03 0.88 -15.94
C LEU A 324 -0.34 1.94 -14.90
N LEU A 325 -0.99 3.01 -15.34
CA LEU A 325 -1.57 4.00 -14.44
C LEU A 325 -2.92 3.54 -13.96
N ILE A 326 -3.10 3.46 -12.65
CA ILE A 326 -4.38 3.22 -12.01
C ILE A 326 -4.90 4.57 -11.50
N LEU A 327 -6.05 5.00 -12.02
CA LEU A 327 -6.78 6.16 -11.53
C LEU A 327 -7.93 5.64 -10.64
N ASN A 328 -7.72 5.72 -9.33
CA ASN A 328 -8.62 5.19 -8.30
C ASN A 328 -9.62 6.24 -7.80
N GLU A 329 -10.62 5.80 -7.04
CA GLU A 329 -11.64 6.66 -6.39
C GLU A 329 -12.53 7.42 -7.38
N PHE A 330 -12.87 6.75 -8.50
CA PHE A 330 -13.73 7.35 -9.51
C PHE A 330 -15.14 7.65 -8.97
N ASP A 331 -15.67 6.79 -8.10
CA ASP A 331 -16.91 7.00 -7.36
C ASP A 331 -16.88 8.30 -6.55
N LEU A 332 -15.78 8.55 -5.82
CA LEU A 332 -15.63 9.78 -5.04
C LEU A 332 -15.43 11.00 -5.94
N LEU A 333 -14.74 10.86 -7.09
CA LEU A 333 -14.63 11.93 -8.07
C LEU A 333 -16.00 12.35 -8.61
N VAL A 334 -16.90 11.40 -8.89
CA VAL A 334 -18.26 11.68 -9.39
C VAL A 334 -18.99 12.65 -8.45
N GLU A 335 -18.86 12.47 -7.14
CA GLU A 335 -19.49 13.34 -6.16
C GLU A 335 -18.75 14.68 -5.98
N LYS A 336 -17.42 14.65 -6.00
CA LYS A 336 -16.57 15.81 -5.66
C LYS A 336 -16.51 16.84 -6.79
N ILE A 337 -16.48 16.38 -8.04
CA ILE A 337 -16.23 17.24 -9.21
C ILE A 337 -17.33 18.28 -9.46
N GLU A 338 -18.55 18.01 -9.01
CA GLU A 338 -19.69 18.94 -9.09
C GLU A 338 -19.55 20.09 -8.07
N GLN A 339 -18.76 19.90 -7.01
CA GLN A 339 -18.59 20.88 -5.92
C GLN A 339 -17.29 21.68 -6.07
N VAL A 340 -16.20 20.99 -6.43
CA VAL A 340 -14.86 21.60 -6.57
C VAL A 340 -14.33 21.33 -7.97
N PRO A 341 -14.10 22.36 -8.81
CA PRO A 341 -13.64 22.16 -10.18
C PRO A 341 -12.19 21.65 -10.22
N LEU A 342 -11.85 20.84 -11.23
CA LEU A 342 -10.47 20.34 -11.42
C LEU A 342 -9.41 21.44 -11.49
N THR A 343 -9.79 22.63 -11.97
CA THR A 343 -8.90 23.80 -12.08
C THR A 343 -8.37 24.31 -10.74
N HIS A 344 -8.87 23.79 -9.61
CA HIS A 344 -8.29 24.03 -8.28
C HIS A 344 -6.86 23.48 -8.16
N CYS A 345 -6.56 22.40 -8.89
CA CYS A 345 -5.19 21.93 -9.03
C CYS A 345 -4.48 22.77 -10.11
N GLU A 346 -3.33 23.36 -9.76
CA GLU A 346 -2.53 24.17 -10.69
C GLU A 346 -2.16 23.40 -11.96
N TRP A 347 -1.90 22.09 -11.86
CA TRP A 347 -1.56 21.27 -13.03
C TRP A 347 -2.72 21.07 -14.02
N PHE A 348 -3.95 21.36 -13.58
CA PHE A 348 -5.18 21.20 -14.35
C PHE A 348 -5.88 22.52 -14.68
N HIS A 349 -5.19 23.66 -14.56
CA HIS A 349 -5.76 25.00 -14.80
C HIS A 349 -6.37 25.19 -16.21
N ASP A 350 -5.91 24.44 -17.21
CA ASP A 350 -6.38 24.47 -18.59
C ASP A 350 -7.55 23.50 -18.87
N PHE A 351 -8.10 22.84 -17.85
CA PHE A 351 -9.25 21.96 -18.00
C PHE A 351 -10.50 22.75 -18.41
N LYS A 352 -11.01 22.48 -19.61
CA LYS A 352 -12.24 23.07 -20.14
C LYS A 352 -13.22 21.96 -20.53
N PRO A 353 -14.23 21.64 -19.70
CA PRO A 353 -15.21 20.64 -20.07
C PRO A 353 -16.07 21.17 -21.23
N PHE A 354 -15.90 20.63 -22.43
CA PHE A 354 -16.69 21.04 -23.60
C PHE A 354 -18.17 20.65 -23.40
N VAL A 355 -19.04 21.61 -23.13
CA VAL A 355 -20.49 21.38 -23.07
C VAL A 355 -21.02 21.30 -24.51
N GLY A 356 -21.01 20.11 -25.10
CA GLY A 356 -21.67 19.87 -26.38
C GLY A 356 -23.15 20.20 -26.25
N GLN A 357 -23.65 21.13 -27.06
CA GLN A 357 -25.07 21.41 -27.18
C GLN A 357 -25.82 20.09 -27.45
N ASN A 358 -26.87 19.86 -26.67
CA ASN A 358 -27.70 18.66 -26.63
C ASN A 358 -27.97 18.07 -28.03
N SER A 359 -27.21 17.04 -28.40
CA SER A 359 -27.60 16.14 -29.49
C SER A 359 -28.45 15.03 -28.88
N PRO A 360 -29.71 14.85 -29.31
CA PRO A 360 -30.65 13.95 -28.65
C PRO A 360 -30.29 12.46 -28.72
N ASN A 361 -29.23 12.07 -29.45
CA ASN A 361 -28.84 10.67 -29.69
C ASN A 361 -27.40 10.32 -29.25
N SER A 362 -26.74 11.16 -28.45
CA SER A 362 -25.40 10.88 -27.90
C SER A 362 -25.45 10.95 -26.37
N THR A 363 -25.18 9.85 -25.68
CA THR A 363 -24.89 9.87 -24.24
C THR A 363 -23.61 10.67 -24.01
N ASN A 364 -23.77 11.98 -23.78
CA ASN A 364 -22.67 12.85 -23.46
C ASN A 364 -21.97 12.33 -22.19
N PRO A 365 -20.63 12.17 -22.21
CA PRO A 365 -19.92 11.67 -21.05
C PRO A 365 -20.11 12.64 -19.88
N SER A 366 -20.25 12.09 -18.67
CA SER A 366 -20.40 12.87 -17.44
C SER A 366 -19.17 13.76 -17.19
N LEU A 367 -19.32 14.81 -16.36
CA LEU A 367 -18.20 15.67 -16.00
C LEU A 367 -17.04 14.86 -15.38
N ALA A 368 -17.36 13.88 -14.54
CA ALA A 368 -16.40 12.94 -13.96
C ALA A 368 -15.67 12.10 -15.01
N GLN A 369 -16.37 11.57 -16.02
CA GLN A 369 -15.73 10.83 -17.12
C GLN A 369 -14.77 11.71 -17.92
N ARG A 370 -15.16 12.97 -18.19
CA ARG A 370 -14.28 13.93 -18.87
C ARG A 370 -13.05 14.27 -18.03
N ALA A 371 -13.25 14.47 -16.72
CA ALA A 371 -12.19 14.70 -15.74
C ALA A 371 -11.21 13.52 -15.71
N PHE A 372 -11.71 12.28 -15.61
CA PHE A 372 -10.92 11.05 -15.68
C PHE A 372 -10.07 10.98 -16.96
N HIS A 373 -10.68 11.18 -18.13
CA HIS A 373 -9.95 11.15 -19.39
C HIS A 373 -8.89 12.25 -19.49
N TYR A 374 -9.18 13.43 -18.95
CA TYR A 374 -8.26 14.56 -18.93
C TYR A 374 -7.06 14.30 -18.02
N ILE A 375 -7.29 13.84 -16.79
CA ILE A 375 -6.22 13.46 -15.85
C ILE A 375 -5.36 12.36 -16.48
N GLY A 376 -5.98 11.32 -17.04
CA GLY A 376 -5.28 10.27 -17.78
C GLY A 376 -4.45 10.81 -18.94
N MET A 377 -4.96 11.80 -19.69
CA MET A 377 -4.21 12.46 -20.77
C MET A 377 -3.01 13.25 -20.24
N LYS A 378 -3.12 13.95 -19.11
CA LYS A 378 -2.01 14.68 -18.48
C LYS A 378 -0.87 13.73 -18.08
N PHE A 379 -1.18 12.63 -17.40
CA PHE A 379 -0.20 11.60 -17.07
C PHE A 379 0.40 10.92 -18.31
N LYS A 380 -0.42 10.61 -19.33
CA LYS A 380 0.08 10.06 -20.61
C LYS A 380 1.05 11.01 -21.31
N THR A 381 0.74 12.30 -21.34
CA THR A 381 1.60 13.34 -21.93
C THR A 381 2.91 13.44 -21.17
N LEU A 382 2.84 13.47 -19.84
CA LEU A 382 4.01 13.48 -18.96
C LEU A 382 4.90 12.24 -19.19
N PHE A 383 4.32 11.04 -19.12
CA PHE A 383 5.06 9.80 -19.34
C PHE A 383 5.71 9.73 -20.72
N ARG A 384 4.99 10.16 -21.78
CA ARG A 384 5.54 10.21 -23.14
C ARG A 384 6.70 11.20 -23.24
N SER A 385 6.64 12.34 -22.55
CA SER A 385 7.74 13.32 -22.55
C SER A 385 9.00 12.78 -21.84
N LEU A 386 8.84 11.89 -20.87
CA LEU A 386 9.95 11.30 -20.11
C LEU A 386 10.55 10.06 -20.77
N THR A 387 9.74 9.24 -21.43
CA THR A 387 10.15 7.89 -21.88
C THR A 387 10.00 7.64 -23.38
N MET A 388 9.26 8.51 -24.10
CA MET A 388 8.79 8.28 -25.48
C MET A 388 7.91 7.02 -25.67
N LYS A 389 7.53 6.34 -24.58
CA LYS A 389 6.66 5.16 -24.58
C LYS A 389 5.18 5.53 -24.35
N LYS A 390 4.29 4.56 -24.58
CA LYS A 390 2.85 4.71 -24.30
C LYS A 390 2.57 4.34 -22.84
N LEU A 391 1.76 5.15 -22.17
CA LEU A 391 1.21 4.83 -20.85
C LEU A 391 -0.22 4.32 -21.01
N PHE A 392 -0.49 3.15 -20.44
CA PHE A 392 -1.84 2.61 -20.33
C PHE A 392 -2.50 3.08 -19.05
N VAL A 393 -3.82 3.23 -19.07
CA VAL A 393 -4.59 3.79 -17.94
C VAL A 393 -5.78 2.89 -17.67
N SER A 394 -6.00 2.56 -16.39
CA SER A 394 -7.17 1.83 -15.90
C SER A 394 -7.96 2.70 -14.93
N LEU A 395 -9.28 2.65 -15.05
CA LEU A 395 -10.20 3.19 -14.05
C LEU A 395 -10.38 2.13 -12.96
N VAL A 396 -10.26 2.51 -11.70
CA VAL A 396 -10.45 1.59 -10.57
C VAL A 396 -11.33 2.25 -9.50
N ILE A 397 -12.23 1.45 -8.93
CA ILE A 397 -12.90 1.74 -7.67
C ILE A 397 -12.41 0.66 -6.72
N GLY A 398 -11.47 0.98 -5.84
CA GLY A 398 -10.75 -0.02 -5.04
C GLY A 398 -11.63 -0.92 -4.15
N LEU A 399 -12.86 -0.48 -3.85
CA LEU A 399 -13.87 -1.23 -3.09
C LEU A 399 -14.66 -2.22 -3.97
N GLU A 400 -14.57 -2.10 -5.29
CA GLU A 400 -15.29 -2.94 -6.25
C GLU A 400 -14.35 -3.99 -6.85
N ASN A 401 -14.64 -5.26 -6.57
CA ASN A 401 -13.82 -6.40 -6.99
C ASN A 401 -13.52 -6.41 -8.50
N HIS A 402 -14.53 -6.17 -9.35
CA HIS A 402 -14.42 -6.30 -10.80
C HIS A 402 -13.46 -5.26 -11.40
N THR A 403 -13.44 -4.02 -10.89
CA THR A 403 -12.55 -2.98 -11.42
C THR A 403 -11.08 -3.28 -11.08
N VAL A 404 -10.80 -3.83 -9.90
CA VAL A 404 -9.46 -4.25 -9.50
C VAL A 404 -9.01 -5.46 -10.31
N ASP A 405 -9.90 -6.43 -10.53
CA ASP A 405 -9.66 -7.61 -11.37
C ASP A 405 -9.33 -7.23 -12.82
N GLU A 406 -10.11 -6.33 -13.42
CA GLU A 406 -9.88 -5.79 -14.75
C GLU A 406 -8.53 -5.09 -14.86
N ALA A 407 -8.15 -4.26 -13.87
CA ALA A 407 -6.85 -3.60 -13.86
C ALA A 407 -5.68 -4.60 -13.79
N LEU A 408 -5.79 -5.65 -12.97
CA LEU A 408 -4.77 -6.71 -12.87
C LEU A 408 -4.70 -7.57 -14.14
N ARG A 409 -5.84 -7.90 -14.76
CA ARG A 409 -5.86 -8.59 -16.06
C ARG A 409 -5.25 -7.74 -17.16
N TYR A 410 -5.54 -6.45 -17.16
CA TYR A 410 -4.95 -5.54 -18.12
C TYR A 410 -3.44 -5.43 -17.93
N ALA A 411 -2.96 -5.35 -16.68
CA ALA A 411 -1.53 -5.42 -16.39
C ALA A 411 -0.88 -6.70 -16.92
N ARG A 412 -1.56 -7.85 -16.80
CA ARG A 412 -1.11 -9.11 -17.39
C ARG A 412 -0.99 -9.01 -18.92
N GLU A 413 -2.01 -8.51 -19.59
CA GLU A 413 -2.00 -8.37 -21.06
C GLU A 413 -0.86 -7.48 -21.56
N ASN A 414 -0.55 -6.41 -20.81
CA ASN A 414 0.56 -5.51 -21.11
C ASN A 414 1.93 -6.18 -21.04
N ILE A 415 2.11 -7.16 -20.15
CA ILE A 415 3.36 -7.93 -20.08
C ILE A 415 3.49 -8.86 -21.29
N MET A 416 2.39 -9.50 -21.69
CA MET A 416 2.39 -10.49 -22.78
C MET A 416 2.56 -9.86 -24.17
N TRP A 417 2.36 -8.54 -24.34
CA TRP A 417 2.55 -7.88 -25.64
C TRP A 417 4.02 -7.56 -25.97
N ASP A 418 4.91 -7.61 -24.97
CA ASP A 418 6.34 -7.35 -25.14
C ASP A 418 7.21 -8.62 -25.18
N GLU A 419 6.62 -9.80 -24.97
CA GLU A 419 7.22 -11.12 -25.21
C GLU A 419 6.91 -11.61 -26.63
#